data_AF-Q17HL4-F1
#
_entry.id   AF-Q17HL4-F1
#
_cell.length_a   1.000
_cell.length_b   1.000
_cell.length_c   1.000
_cell.angle_alpha   90.00
_cell.angle_beta   90.00
_cell.angle_gamma   90.00
#
_symmetry.space_group_name_H-M   'P 1'
#
loop_
_entity.id
_entity.type
_entity.pdbx_description
1 polymer ?
#
loop_
_entity_poly.entity_id
_entity_poly.type
_entity_poly.pdbx_seq_one_letter_code
_entity_poly.pdbx_strand_id
1 'polypeptide(L)'
;MNPENPEKEVEPEKNVSEGSDPMAHEDDDNEEAEISYEEESWYQPTFSFVGGKKTRIGRLPKGCLYDRNCNYTIPKVSQRKSNDSENITPLCSPSEAEWVEYQQTKTWIRHHEDEWPAVMQKWALTSVIRLYEISKLEKRTCGLILDLYPTLRSPDGYQLGQIDFDTMFPTKSSALFEKWNSFIESLKPILVADVSDKSGKTILNQLEGELSEDCRDAVYSMLLPYILPCAVLTLSDKGKWKPSYIENRNSFVYWVQSIIDLQSKVKAHHTSRSETRGMPQCPLVIVVGPDLSKLNTFSVSFGDAFYQFPTFLKALDICYKFYKTYSLPFAAECAGSWNLINHVIYEFPVESSCRAKILSISNVISSRS
;
A
#
# COMPACT_ATOMS: atom_id res chain seq x y z
N MET A 1 30.52 -17.04 87.37
CA MET A 1 29.76 -15.80 87.61
C MET A 1 28.72 -15.67 86.51
N ASN A 2 27.51 -15.23 86.85
CA ASN A 2 26.56 -14.60 85.93
C ASN A 2 27.08 -13.18 85.56
N PRO A 3 26.43 -12.37 84.70
CA PRO A 3 25.20 -12.58 83.89
C PRO A 3 25.50 -12.24 82.39
N GLU A 4 24.74 -11.57 81.50
CA GLU A 4 23.36 -11.00 81.33
C GLU A 4 23.24 -10.66 79.80
N ASN A 5 22.11 -10.60 79.08
CA ASN A 5 20.80 -11.31 79.12
C ASN A 5 20.19 -11.26 77.68
N PRO A 6 18.87 -11.15 77.35
CA PRO A 6 18.32 -11.87 76.18
C PRO A 6 17.72 -10.90 75.10
N GLU A 7 16.50 -10.96 74.55
CA GLU A 7 15.18 -11.44 75.00
C GLU A 7 14.29 -11.88 73.81
N LYS A 8 13.34 -12.79 74.06
CA LYS A 8 12.20 -13.11 73.19
C LYS A 8 10.94 -12.90 74.02
N GLU A 9 9.90 -12.30 73.43
CA GLU A 9 8.52 -12.42 73.93
C GLU A 9 7.70 -13.36 73.04
N VAL A 10 6.72 -14.04 73.64
CA VAL A 10 6.10 -15.27 73.13
C VAL A 10 4.65 -15.39 73.65
N GLU A 11 3.69 -15.58 72.72
CA GLU A 11 2.37 -16.24 72.94
C GLU A 11 1.28 -15.51 73.79
N PRO A 12 0.01 -15.99 73.88
CA PRO A 12 -0.47 -17.39 73.79
C PRO A 12 -1.69 -17.76 72.92
N GLU A 13 -1.86 -19.08 72.80
CA GLU A 13 -2.84 -19.84 72.01
C GLU A 13 -4.27 -19.90 72.59
N LYS A 14 -5.24 -20.30 71.74
CA LYS A 14 -6.25 -21.41 71.88
C LYS A 14 -7.39 -21.25 70.85
N ASN A 15 -8.15 -22.27 70.43
CA ASN A 15 -8.30 -23.67 70.90
C ASN A 15 -8.70 -24.62 69.73
N VAL A 16 -8.75 -25.94 69.97
CA VAL A 16 -9.03 -27.00 68.95
C VAL A 16 -10.49 -27.50 68.97
N SER A 17 -11.03 -27.91 67.81
CA SER A 17 -12.14 -28.87 67.69
C SER A 17 -12.12 -29.65 66.36
N GLU A 18 -12.17 -30.98 66.40
CA GLU A 18 -12.18 -31.88 65.23
C GLU A 18 -13.62 -32.27 64.79
N GLY A 19 -13.83 -32.73 63.55
CA GLY A 19 -15.18 -33.06 63.05
C GLY A 19 -15.38 -33.58 61.61
N SER A 20 -14.52 -34.49 61.13
CA SER A 20 -14.72 -35.49 60.03
C SER A 20 -15.75 -35.26 58.89
N ASP A 21 -15.23 -35.19 57.64
CA ASP A 21 -15.65 -35.83 56.35
C ASP A 21 -17.15 -36.08 55.99
N PRO A 22 -17.57 -36.00 54.70
CA PRO A 22 -16.90 -36.70 53.57
C PRO A 22 -16.80 -36.01 52.18
N MET A 23 -15.67 -36.23 51.52
CA MET A 23 -15.46 -36.59 50.07
C MET A 23 -16.25 -35.93 48.90
N ALA A 24 -15.48 -35.56 47.87
CA ALA A 24 -15.82 -35.32 46.44
C ALA A 24 -16.73 -34.09 46.13
N HIS A 25 -16.41 -33.22 45.18
CA HIS A 25 -15.79 -33.48 43.86
C HIS A 25 -14.64 -32.53 43.49
N GLU A 26 -13.81 -32.96 42.53
CA GLU A 26 -12.92 -32.11 41.73
C GLU A 26 -13.70 -31.45 40.58
N ASP A 27 -13.42 -30.18 40.29
CA ASP A 27 -13.43 -29.54 38.95
C ASP A 27 -12.68 -28.19 39.07
N ASP A 28 -11.84 -27.84 38.09
CA ASP A 28 -10.93 -26.67 38.18
C ASP A 28 -11.66 -25.32 37.96
N ASP A 29 -11.36 -24.34 38.83
CA ASP A 29 -11.68 -22.92 38.59
C ASP A 29 -10.80 -22.37 37.44
N ASN A 30 -11.28 -22.50 36.21
CA ASN A 30 -10.67 -21.91 35.03
C ASN A 30 -10.88 -20.38 35.03
N GLU A 31 -9.95 -19.64 35.62
CA GLU A 31 -9.98 -18.17 35.77
C GLU A 31 -9.97 -17.45 34.41
N GLU A 32 -11.15 -17.23 33.83
CA GLU A 32 -11.34 -16.45 32.60
C GLU A 32 -10.99 -14.98 32.85
N ALA A 33 -9.74 -14.63 32.60
CA ALA A 33 -9.29 -13.25 32.59
C ALA A 33 -10.01 -12.45 31.51
N GLU A 34 -11.00 -11.63 31.90
CA GLU A 34 -11.72 -10.72 31.00
C GLU A 34 -10.73 -9.79 30.27
N ILE A 35 -10.49 -10.08 28.99
CA ILE A 35 -9.75 -9.18 28.10
C ILE A 35 -10.67 -7.99 27.82
N SER A 36 -10.50 -6.93 28.60
CA SER A 36 -11.16 -5.65 28.35
C SER A 36 -10.64 -5.04 27.05
N TYR A 37 -11.46 -5.12 26.00
CA TYR A 37 -11.22 -4.40 24.76
C TYR A 37 -11.36 -2.90 25.03
N GLU A 38 -10.24 -2.16 25.03
CA GLU A 38 -10.29 -0.70 25.00
C GLU A 38 -11.09 -0.25 23.76
N GLU A 39 -12.20 0.47 23.96
CA GLU A 39 -13.07 0.91 22.85
C GLU A 39 -12.30 1.81 21.89
N GLU A 40 -11.93 1.30 20.71
CA GLU A 40 -11.15 2.05 19.72
C GLU A 40 -11.85 3.35 19.32
N SER A 41 -11.10 4.45 19.32
CA SER A 41 -11.67 5.80 19.23
C SER A 41 -12.45 6.03 17.93
N TRP A 42 -13.78 6.12 18.04
CA TRP A 42 -14.71 6.32 16.92
C TRP A 42 -14.36 7.52 16.02
N TYR A 43 -13.83 7.25 14.82
CA TYR A 43 -13.66 8.26 13.78
C TYR A 43 -15.02 8.65 13.19
N GLN A 44 -15.60 9.77 13.67
CA GLN A 44 -16.77 10.36 13.02
C GLN A 44 -16.36 11.09 11.72
N PRO A 45 -16.96 10.76 10.56
CA PRO A 45 -16.76 11.52 9.34
C PRO A 45 -17.19 12.98 9.50
N THR A 46 -16.39 13.91 8.98
CA THR A 46 -16.68 15.38 9.07
C THR A 46 -17.84 15.85 8.18
N PHE A 47 -18.56 14.90 7.57
CA PHE A 47 -19.67 15.10 6.64
C PHE A 47 -20.56 13.85 6.60
N SER A 48 -21.83 14.04 6.26
CA SER A 48 -22.74 12.96 5.88
C SER A 48 -23.27 13.20 4.46
N PHE A 49 -23.90 12.18 3.86
CA PHE A 49 -24.70 12.35 2.66
C PHE A 49 -26.18 12.32 3.03
N VAL A 50 -26.93 13.36 2.66
CA VAL A 50 -28.38 13.46 2.87
C VAL A 50 -29.02 13.78 1.52
N GLY A 51 -29.91 12.92 1.03
CA GLY A 51 -30.49 13.07 -0.32
C GLY A 51 -29.44 13.16 -1.43
N GLY A 52 -28.36 12.38 -1.32
CA GLY A 52 -27.23 12.39 -2.26
C GLY A 52 -26.29 13.61 -2.16
N LYS A 53 -26.62 14.64 -1.39
CA LYS A 53 -25.77 15.83 -1.20
C LYS A 53 -24.90 15.71 0.04
N LYS A 54 -23.64 16.14 -0.06
CA LYS A 54 -22.67 16.15 1.05
C LYS A 54 -22.97 17.31 2.00
N THR A 55 -23.47 17.00 3.20
CA THR A 55 -23.74 17.96 4.27
C THR A 55 -22.60 17.93 5.28
N ARG A 56 -22.06 19.09 5.65
CA ARG A 56 -20.95 19.20 6.61
C ARG A 56 -21.46 19.11 8.06
N ILE A 57 -20.90 18.20 8.85
CA ILE A 57 -21.23 18.06 10.27
C ILE A 57 -20.38 19.06 11.08
N GLY A 58 -20.80 20.33 11.04
CA GLY A 58 -20.31 21.40 11.91
C GLY A 58 -18.81 21.72 11.86
N ARG A 59 -18.28 22.15 13.01
CA ARG A 59 -16.83 22.32 13.29
C ARG A 59 -16.41 21.34 14.40
N LEU A 60 -16.36 20.04 14.07
CA LEU A 60 -15.64 19.09 14.91
C LEU A 60 -14.15 19.50 15.03
N PRO A 61 -13.50 19.28 16.19
CA PRO A 61 -12.07 19.48 16.34
C PRO A 61 -11.30 18.57 15.37
N LYS A 62 -10.11 19.01 14.92
CA LYS A 62 -9.31 18.26 13.94
C LYS A 62 -8.16 17.53 14.64
N GLY A 63 -8.18 16.20 14.56
CA GLY A 63 -7.12 15.32 15.05
C GLY A 63 -7.71 14.11 15.79
N CYS A 64 -6.95 13.02 15.87
CA CYS A 64 -7.18 12.01 16.89
C CYS A 64 -6.30 12.37 18.10
N LEU A 65 -6.82 12.20 19.32
CA LEU A 65 -6.20 12.71 20.54
C LEU A 65 -5.56 11.57 21.35
N TYR A 66 -4.40 11.10 20.89
CA TYR A 66 -3.65 9.97 21.45
C TYR A 66 -2.95 10.32 22.79
N ASP A 67 -3.73 10.64 23.83
CA ASP A 67 -3.24 11.14 25.13
C ASP A 67 -2.45 12.47 25.08
N ARG A 68 -2.32 13.11 26.24
CA ARG A 68 -1.86 14.48 26.48
C ARG A 68 -0.39 14.71 26.12
N ASN A 69 0.43 13.67 26.04
CA ASN A 69 1.88 13.77 25.84
C ASN A 69 2.41 13.36 24.45
N CYS A 70 1.64 12.66 23.61
CA CYS A 70 2.20 12.02 22.40
C CYS A 70 2.45 12.95 21.19
N ASN A 71 2.00 14.21 21.23
CA ASN A 71 2.06 15.12 20.06
C ASN A 71 3.44 15.74 19.76
N TYR A 72 4.51 15.38 20.48
CA TYR A 72 5.84 15.99 20.32
C TYR A 72 6.97 15.05 19.87
N THR A 73 6.73 13.74 19.77
CA THR A 73 7.73 12.75 19.38
C THR A 73 7.25 11.95 18.18
N ILE A 74 7.95 12.09 17.04
CA ILE A 74 7.80 11.18 15.91
C ILE A 74 8.25 9.80 16.39
N PRO A 75 7.39 8.76 16.41
CA PRO A 75 7.81 7.44 16.85
C PRO A 75 8.87 6.89 15.89
N LYS A 76 10.00 6.43 16.44
CA LYS A 76 10.91 5.58 15.67
C LYS A 76 10.16 4.30 15.34
N VAL A 77 10.04 3.98 14.05
CA VAL A 77 9.27 2.81 13.58
C VAL A 77 9.96 1.53 14.02
N SER A 78 9.52 0.99 15.16
CA SER A 78 9.74 -0.41 15.53
C SER A 78 8.69 -1.26 14.80
N GLN A 79 9.14 -2.27 14.06
CA GLN A 79 8.25 -3.18 13.34
C GLN A 79 7.56 -4.15 14.31
N ARG A 80 6.49 -3.70 14.98
CA ARG A 80 5.49 -4.62 15.52
C ARG A 80 4.72 -5.24 14.34
N LYS A 81 4.73 -6.56 14.25
CA LYS A 81 3.85 -7.31 13.33
C LYS A 81 2.40 -7.12 13.79
N SER A 82 1.49 -6.77 12.88
CA SER A 82 0.07 -7.04 13.10
C SER A 82 -0.21 -8.49 12.74
N ASN A 83 -0.99 -9.18 13.57
CA ASN A 83 -1.43 -10.56 13.31
C ASN A 83 -2.77 -10.51 12.55
N ASP A 84 -2.77 -9.94 11.35
CA ASP A 84 -3.87 -10.08 10.40
C ASP A 84 -3.66 -11.35 9.59
N SER A 85 -4.69 -12.21 9.52
CA SER A 85 -4.61 -13.53 8.86
C SER A 85 -4.71 -13.45 7.33
N GLU A 86 -3.86 -12.65 6.69
CA GLU A 86 -3.72 -12.66 5.23
C GLU A 86 -2.94 -13.90 4.75
N ASN A 87 -3.40 -14.52 3.66
CA ASN A 87 -2.66 -15.59 2.94
C ASN A 87 -1.47 -15.00 2.15
N ILE A 88 -0.48 -14.45 2.87
CA ILE A 88 0.80 -14.00 2.31
C ILE A 88 1.78 -15.17 2.37
N THR A 89 2.36 -15.56 1.24
CA THR A 89 3.42 -16.57 1.20
C THR A 89 4.64 -16.10 2.02
N PRO A 90 5.06 -16.82 3.08
CA PRO A 90 6.15 -16.36 3.93
C PRO A 90 7.51 -16.49 3.23
N LEU A 91 8.28 -15.40 3.21
CA LEU A 91 9.67 -15.40 2.73
C LEU A 91 10.60 -16.12 3.70
N CYS A 92 10.71 -17.44 3.54
CA CYS A 92 11.66 -18.26 4.29
C CYS A 92 13.10 -18.00 3.83
N SER A 93 14.08 -18.21 4.72
CA SER A 93 15.49 -18.30 4.34
C SER A 93 15.77 -19.65 3.65
N PRO A 94 16.30 -19.66 2.42
CA PRO A 94 16.68 -20.89 1.75
C PRO A 94 17.83 -21.59 2.47
N SER A 95 17.91 -22.91 2.32
CA SER A 95 19.14 -23.66 2.59
C SER A 95 20.22 -23.34 1.55
N GLU A 96 21.47 -23.71 1.86
CA GLU A 96 22.60 -23.53 0.93
C GLU A 96 22.37 -24.25 -0.41
N ALA A 97 21.74 -25.42 -0.40
CA ALA A 97 21.44 -26.18 -1.62
C ALA A 97 20.42 -25.44 -2.51
N GLU A 98 19.32 -24.98 -1.93
CA GLU A 98 18.30 -24.17 -2.63
C GLU A 98 18.88 -22.84 -3.15
N TRP A 99 19.79 -22.23 -2.39
CA TRP A 99 20.49 -21.01 -2.81
C TRP A 99 21.43 -21.25 -4.00
N VAL A 100 22.16 -22.36 -4.01
CA VAL A 100 23.04 -22.74 -5.14
C VAL A 100 22.21 -23.05 -6.41
N GLU A 101 21.13 -23.83 -6.30
CA GLU A 101 20.22 -24.11 -7.43
C GLU A 101 19.54 -22.83 -7.95
N TYR A 102 19.16 -21.95 -7.03
CA TYR A 102 18.62 -20.62 -7.35
C TYR A 102 19.63 -19.77 -8.15
N GLN A 103 20.89 -19.67 -7.72
CA GLN A 103 21.91 -18.88 -8.44
C GLN A 103 22.27 -19.49 -9.81
N GLN A 104 22.26 -20.83 -9.93
CA GLN A 104 22.37 -21.51 -11.24
C GLN A 104 21.19 -21.14 -12.15
N THR A 105 19.96 -21.18 -11.64
CA THR A 105 18.75 -20.83 -12.41
C THR A 105 18.71 -19.35 -12.79
N LYS A 106 19.09 -18.45 -11.88
CA LYS A 106 19.25 -17.01 -12.12
C LYS A 106 20.29 -16.71 -13.21
N THR A 107 21.36 -17.51 -13.26
CA THR A 107 22.37 -17.43 -14.32
C THR A 107 21.85 -17.98 -15.65
N TRP A 108 21.13 -19.11 -15.64
CA TRP A 108 20.52 -19.69 -16.83
C TRP A 108 19.57 -18.71 -17.52
N ILE A 109 18.67 -18.06 -16.77
CA ILE A 109 17.66 -17.14 -17.32
C ILE A 109 18.29 -16.00 -18.13
N ARG A 110 19.43 -15.45 -17.68
CA ARG A 110 20.17 -14.37 -18.38
C ARG A 110 20.77 -14.76 -19.73
N HIS A 111 20.74 -16.03 -20.10
CA HIS A 111 21.31 -16.56 -21.35
C HIS A 111 20.29 -17.23 -22.27
N HIS A 112 19.02 -17.31 -21.87
CA HIS A 112 17.95 -18.00 -22.60
C HIS A 112 16.65 -17.16 -22.60
N GLU A 113 16.77 -15.82 -22.72
CA GLU A 113 15.61 -14.90 -22.70
C GLU A 113 14.66 -15.09 -23.90
N ASP A 114 15.16 -15.74 -24.96
CA ASP A 114 14.40 -16.23 -26.11
C ASP A 114 13.57 -17.50 -25.83
N GLU A 115 13.92 -18.30 -24.81
CA GLU A 115 13.11 -19.43 -24.32
C GLU A 115 12.00 -18.97 -23.35
N TRP A 116 11.22 -17.94 -23.72
CA TRP A 116 10.30 -17.25 -22.81
C TRP A 116 9.39 -18.16 -21.95
N PRO A 117 8.77 -19.24 -22.46
CA PRO A 117 7.97 -20.15 -21.63
C PRO A 117 8.77 -20.88 -20.54
N ALA A 118 10.01 -21.26 -20.83
CA ALA A 118 10.92 -21.89 -19.87
C ALA A 118 11.48 -20.86 -18.87
N VAL A 119 11.72 -19.62 -19.31
CA VAL A 119 12.01 -18.48 -18.43
C VAL A 119 10.86 -18.26 -17.45
N MET A 120 9.61 -18.16 -17.90
CA MET A 120 8.44 -18.00 -17.02
C MET A 120 8.31 -19.15 -16.01
N GLN A 121 8.50 -20.40 -16.44
CA GLN A 121 8.44 -21.57 -15.55
C GLN A 121 9.53 -21.53 -14.46
N LYS A 122 10.79 -21.31 -14.86
CA LYS A 122 11.94 -21.21 -13.94
C LYS A 122 11.85 -19.98 -13.03
N TRP A 123 11.28 -18.89 -13.55
CA TRP A 123 10.97 -17.70 -12.77
C TRP A 123 9.95 -18.04 -11.67
N ALA A 124 8.81 -18.66 -12.00
CA ALA A 124 7.82 -19.09 -11.01
C ALA A 124 8.42 -19.98 -9.90
N LEU A 125 9.20 -21.00 -10.28
CA LEU A 125 9.87 -21.90 -9.33
C LEU A 125 10.85 -21.18 -8.39
N THR A 126 11.49 -20.11 -8.85
CA THR A 126 12.48 -19.35 -8.06
C THR A 126 11.91 -18.16 -7.29
N SER A 127 10.60 -17.94 -7.32
CA SER A 127 9.92 -16.73 -6.85
C SER A 127 10.17 -16.41 -5.37
N VAL A 128 9.95 -17.37 -4.47
CA VAL A 128 10.15 -17.16 -3.01
C VAL A 128 11.60 -16.78 -2.70
N ILE A 129 12.58 -17.40 -3.36
CA ILE A 129 14.01 -17.15 -3.12
C ILE A 129 14.46 -15.81 -3.74
N ARG A 130 13.99 -15.47 -4.95
CA ARG A 130 14.21 -14.14 -5.56
C ARG A 130 13.67 -13.03 -4.67
N LEU A 131 12.46 -13.19 -4.15
CA LEU A 131 11.82 -12.19 -3.30
C LEU A 131 12.48 -12.13 -1.92
N TYR A 132 13.00 -13.24 -1.40
CA TYR A 132 13.90 -13.24 -0.25
C TYR A 132 15.18 -12.44 -0.51
N GLU A 133 15.86 -12.62 -1.65
CA GLU A 133 17.06 -11.83 -2.01
C GLU A 133 16.73 -10.33 -2.12
N ILE A 134 15.65 -9.98 -2.84
CA ILE A 134 15.15 -8.60 -2.94
C ILE A 134 14.80 -8.03 -1.54
N SER A 135 14.33 -8.86 -0.61
CA SER A 135 14.04 -8.43 0.76
C SER A 135 15.30 -7.94 1.51
N LYS A 136 16.49 -8.46 1.19
CA LYS A 136 17.76 -8.11 1.86
C LYS A 136 18.39 -6.80 1.41
N LEU A 137 17.91 -6.21 0.32
CA LEU A 137 18.42 -4.92 -0.16
C LEU A 137 18.09 -3.80 0.83
N GLU A 138 19.11 -3.08 1.31
CA GLU A 138 18.94 -1.94 2.23
C GLU A 138 17.96 -0.88 1.69
N LYS A 139 17.96 -0.69 0.37
CA LYS A 139 17.10 0.22 -0.37
C LYS A 139 16.70 -0.45 -1.67
N ARG A 140 15.39 -0.46 -1.95
CA ARG A 140 14.82 -1.01 -3.19
C ARG A 140 14.48 0.16 -4.12
N THR A 141 14.89 0.06 -5.38
CA THR A 141 14.57 1.00 -6.46
C THR A 141 14.36 0.22 -7.75
N CYS A 142 13.65 0.80 -8.73
CA CYS A 142 13.39 0.12 -10.00
C CYS A 142 14.70 -0.32 -10.68
N GLY A 143 15.69 0.57 -10.77
CA GLY A 143 17.00 0.26 -11.35
C GLY A 143 17.70 -0.91 -10.66
N LEU A 144 17.82 -0.90 -9.32
CA LEU A 144 18.46 -2.00 -8.59
C LEU A 144 17.78 -3.36 -8.80
N ILE A 145 16.44 -3.38 -8.96
CA ILE A 145 15.70 -4.62 -9.27
C ILE A 145 16.02 -5.09 -10.69
N LEU A 146 16.05 -4.18 -11.66
CA LEU A 146 16.37 -4.47 -13.06
C LEU A 146 17.83 -4.91 -13.25
N ASP A 147 18.76 -4.36 -12.46
CA ASP A 147 20.18 -4.72 -12.53
C ASP A 147 20.47 -6.08 -11.89
N LEU A 148 19.69 -6.48 -10.88
CA LEU A 148 19.69 -7.85 -10.36
C LEU A 148 19.04 -8.83 -11.35
N TYR A 149 17.98 -8.42 -12.04
CA TYR A 149 17.19 -9.23 -12.97
C TYR A 149 16.99 -8.55 -14.33
N PRO A 150 18.02 -8.54 -15.21
CA PRO A 150 17.97 -7.84 -16.50
C PRO A 150 16.78 -8.23 -17.39
N THR A 151 16.33 -9.48 -17.32
CA THR A 151 15.20 -10.06 -18.06
C THR A 151 13.87 -9.33 -17.83
N LEU A 152 13.72 -8.60 -16.71
CA LEU A 152 12.58 -7.70 -16.49
C LEU A 152 12.54 -6.52 -17.49
N ARG A 153 13.64 -6.21 -18.20
CA ARG A 153 13.70 -5.23 -19.30
C ARG A 153 13.10 -5.73 -20.62
N SER A 154 12.78 -7.02 -20.73
CA SER A 154 12.00 -7.57 -21.85
C SER A 154 10.64 -6.83 -21.98
N PRO A 155 10.09 -6.63 -23.20
CA PRO A 155 8.74 -6.08 -23.38
C PRO A 155 7.65 -6.85 -22.61
N ASP A 156 7.84 -8.16 -22.41
CA ASP A 156 6.97 -9.04 -21.64
C ASP A 156 7.41 -9.21 -20.17
N GLY A 157 8.47 -8.53 -19.73
CA GLY A 157 9.01 -8.57 -18.37
C GLY A 157 8.00 -8.27 -17.26
N TYR A 158 6.90 -7.59 -17.57
CA TYR A 158 5.77 -7.41 -16.65
C TYR A 158 5.11 -8.73 -16.22
N GLN A 159 5.13 -9.76 -17.06
CA GLN A 159 4.56 -11.08 -16.76
C GLN A 159 5.32 -11.74 -15.61
N LEU A 160 6.64 -11.54 -15.56
CA LEU A 160 7.52 -12.02 -14.50
C LEU A 160 7.23 -11.30 -13.16
N GLY A 161 7.02 -9.97 -13.20
CA GLY A 161 6.58 -9.19 -12.04
C GLY A 161 5.16 -9.53 -11.56
N GLN A 162 4.29 -9.99 -12.47
CA GLN A 162 3.00 -10.56 -12.11
C GLN A 162 3.15 -11.94 -11.45
N ILE A 163 3.96 -12.85 -11.98
CA ILE A 163 4.23 -14.16 -11.35
C ILE A 163 4.74 -13.97 -9.91
N ASP A 164 5.63 -13.00 -9.69
CA ASP A 164 6.13 -12.65 -8.36
C ASP A 164 5.01 -12.11 -7.43
N PHE A 165 4.08 -11.29 -7.95
CA PHE A 165 2.90 -10.83 -7.19
C PHE A 165 1.98 -12.00 -6.83
N ASP A 166 1.62 -12.81 -7.82
CA ASP A 166 0.66 -13.91 -7.71
C ASP A 166 1.22 -15.03 -6.79
N THR A 167 2.55 -15.13 -6.66
CA THR A 167 3.21 -16.00 -5.65
C THR A 167 3.00 -15.47 -4.22
N MET A 168 3.14 -14.17 -4.01
CA MET A 168 3.08 -13.55 -2.68
C MET A 168 1.65 -13.34 -2.18
N PHE A 169 0.73 -13.04 -3.10
CA PHE A 169 -0.62 -12.58 -2.81
C PHE A 169 -1.67 -13.32 -3.68
N PRO A 170 -1.72 -14.67 -3.64
CA PRO A 170 -2.48 -15.49 -4.60
C PRO A 170 -4.00 -15.24 -4.60
N THR A 171 -4.56 -14.67 -3.53
CA THR A 171 -5.98 -14.30 -3.45
C THR A 171 -6.30 -12.90 -3.99
N LYS A 172 -5.28 -12.12 -4.40
CA LYS A 172 -5.43 -10.70 -4.75
C LYS A 172 -5.08 -10.40 -6.23
N SER A 173 -4.76 -11.43 -7.03
CA SER A 173 -4.31 -11.30 -8.43
C SER A 173 -5.31 -10.59 -9.36
N SER A 174 -6.61 -10.79 -9.14
CA SER A 174 -7.69 -10.23 -9.96
C SER A 174 -8.38 -9.00 -9.35
N ALA A 175 -8.00 -8.61 -8.13
CA ALA A 175 -8.79 -7.72 -7.26
C ALA A 175 -9.10 -6.34 -7.88
N LEU A 176 -8.22 -5.81 -8.75
CA LEU A 176 -8.52 -4.57 -9.48
C LEU A 176 -9.70 -4.75 -10.43
N PHE A 177 -9.67 -5.76 -11.29
CA PHE A 177 -10.68 -5.97 -12.33
C PHE A 177 -12.05 -6.33 -11.73
N GLU A 178 -12.06 -7.07 -10.63
CA GLU A 178 -13.28 -7.47 -9.91
C GLU A 178 -13.97 -6.30 -9.19
N LYS A 179 -13.21 -5.32 -8.69
CA LYS A 179 -13.72 -4.28 -7.79
C LYS A 179 -13.69 -2.87 -8.38
N TRP A 180 -13.09 -2.66 -9.55
CA TRP A 180 -12.93 -1.31 -10.12
C TRP A 180 -14.26 -0.60 -10.34
N ASN A 181 -15.27 -1.30 -10.90
CA ASN A 181 -16.55 -0.69 -11.25
C ASN A 181 -17.33 -0.23 -10.00
N SER A 182 -17.48 -1.09 -8.99
CA SER A 182 -18.13 -0.71 -7.72
C SER A 182 -17.34 0.36 -6.96
N PHE A 183 -16.01 0.35 -7.05
CA PHE A 183 -15.15 1.42 -6.53
C PHE A 183 -15.45 2.77 -7.20
N ILE A 184 -15.40 2.88 -8.54
CA ILE A 184 -15.63 4.17 -9.24
C ILE A 184 -17.06 4.69 -9.08
N GLU A 185 -18.06 3.81 -9.05
CA GLU A 185 -19.46 4.17 -8.78
C GLU A 185 -19.62 4.76 -7.37
N SER A 186 -19.05 4.11 -6.36
CA SER A 186 -19.09 4.56 -4.97
C SER A 186 -18.27 5.84 -4.76
N LEU A 187 -17.21 6.03 -5.55
CA LEU A 187 -16.33 7.18 -5.51
C LEU A 187 -16.91 8.42 -6.23
N LYS A 188 -17.70 8.25 -7.29
CA LYS A 188 -18.25 9.35 -8.13
C LYS A 188 -18.91 10.47 -7.30
N PRO A 189 -19.78 10.21 -6.30
CA PRO A 189 -20.35 11.25 -5.44
C PRO A 189 -19.33 11.97 -4.56
N ILE A 190 -18.21 11.32 -4.21
CA ILE A 190 -17.10 11.93 -3.46
C ILE A 190 -16.31 12.87 -4.38
N LEU A 191 -16.04 12.46 -5.63
CA LEU A 191 -15.37 13.31 -6.62
C LEU A 191 -16.16 14.60 -6.87
N VAL A 192 -17.47 14.49 -7.13
CA VAL A 192 -18.35 15.64 -7.38
C VAL A 192 -18.42 16.61 -6.18
N ALA A 193 -18.23 16.12 -4.96
CA ALA A 193 -18.30 16.94 -3.74
C ALA A 193 -16.95 17.53 -3.29
N ASP A 194 -15.82 16.90 -3.61
CA ASP A 194 -14.49 17.26 -3.07
C ASP A 194 -13.56 17.90 -4.13
N VAL A 195 -13.74 17.58 -5.42
CA VAL A 195 -12.94 18.15 -6.52
C VAL A 195 -13.34 19.61 -6.73
N SER A 196 -12.50 20.52 -6.25
CA SER A 196 -12.86 21.92 -6.01
C SER A 196 -12.10 22.94 -6.86
N ASP A 197 -10.89 22.61 -7.34
CA ASP A 197 -10.05 23.48 -8.16
C ASP A 197 -10.44 23.46 -9.65
N LYS A 198 -9.84 24.36 -10.44
CA LYS A 198 -10.12 24.47 -11.88
C LYS A 198 -9.64 23.26 -12.69
N SER A 199 -8.45 22.73 -12.41
CA SER A 199 -7.88 21.62 -13.18
C SER A 199 -8.62 20.32 -12.89
N GLY A 200 -8.95 20.05 -11.63
CA GLY A 200 -9.74 18.89 -11.25
C GLY A 200 -11.13 18.93 -11.89
N LYS A 201 -11.81 20.09 -11.87
CA LYS A 201 -13.13 20.26 -12.50
C LYS A 201 -13.09 20.05 -14.02
N THR A 202 -12.10 20.59 -14.74
CA THR A 202 -11.97 20.33 -16.19
C THR A 202 -11.84 18.84 -16.53
N ILE A 203 -11.21 18.05 -15.65
CA ILE A 203 -11.14 16.57 -15.79
C ILE A 203 -12.47 15.92 -15.38
N LEU A 204 -13.10 16.36 -14.29
CA LEU A 204 -14.38 15.83 -13.80
C LEU A 204 -15.49 15.95 -14.86
N ASN A 205 -15.57 17.10 -15.54
CA ASN A 205 -16.51 17.35 -16.63
C ASN A 205 -16.32 16.42 -17.85
N GLN A 206 -15.19 15.71 -17.99
CA GLN A 206 -15.05 14.69 -19.05
C GLN A 206 -16.02 13.50 -18.82
N LEU A 207 -16.37 13.21 -17.56
CA LEU A 207 -17.34 12.16 -17.19
C LEU A 207 -18.81 12.52 -17.48
N GLU A 208 -19.07 13.69 -18.06
CA GLU A 208 -20.38 14.11 -18.58
C GLU A 208 -20.55 13.74 -20.07
N GLY A 209 -19.46 13.41 -20.77
CA GLY A 209 -19.47 12.99 -22.18
C GLY A 209 -19.38 11.47 -22.36
N GLU A 210 -19.55 11.02 -23.60
CA GLU A 210 -19.29 9.64 -24.00
C GLU A 210 -17.78 9.37 -24.00
N LEU A 211 -17.35 8.34 -23.27
CA LEU A 211 -15.96 7.90 -23.14
C LEU A 211 -15.91 6.37 -23.38
N SER A 212 -14.81 5.88 -23.95
CA SER A 212 -14.50 4.45 -23.85
C SER A 212 -14.21 4.04 -22.41
N GLU A 213 -14.31 2.75 -22.11
CA GLU A 213 -13.96 2.14 -20.82
C GLU A 213 -12.59 2.63 -20.30
N ASP A 214 -11.54 2.49 -21.11
CA ASP A 214 -10.19 2.93 -20.74
C ASP A 214 -10.07 4.44 -20.53
N CYS A 215 -10.78 5.25 -21.33
CA CYS A 215 -10.78 6.71 -21.16
C CYS A 215 -11.48 7.12 -19.86
N ARG A 216 -12.65 6.53 -19.58
CA ARG A 216 -13.43 6.70 -18.34
C ARG A 216 -12.57 6.35 -17.12
N ASP A 217 -11.88 5.22 -17.16
CA ASP A 217 -11.13 4.70 -16.02
C ASP A 217 -9.80 5.43 -15.80
N ALA A 218 -9.15 5.88 -16.87
CA ALA A 218 -8.05 6.83 -16.80
C ALA A 218 -8.49 8.18 -16.20
N VAL A 219 -9.66 8.70 -16.58
CA VAL A 219 -10.23 9.94 -16.02
C VAL A 219 -10.54 9.79 -14.52
N TYR A 220 -11.19 8.71 -14.09
CA TYR A 220 -11.40 8.42 -12.65
C TYR A 220 -10.09 8.34 -11.88
N SER A 221 -9.07 7.66 -12.45
CA SER A 221 -7.74 7.56 -11.86
C SER A 221 -7.05 8.92 -11.75
N MET A 222 -7.11 9.74 -12.80
CA MET A 222 -6.58 11.11 -12.81
C MET A 222 -7.29 12.05 -11.82
N LEU A 223 -8.46 11.66 -11.28
CA LEU A 223 -9.21 12.42 -10.27
C LEU A 223 -8.87 12.06 -8.81
N LEU A 224 -8.33 10.85 -8.52
CA LEU A 224 -7.94 10.45 -7.15
C LEU A 224 -7.01 11.48 -6.44
N PRO A 225 -5.97 12.05 -7.11
CA PRO A 225 -5.09 13.07 -6.54
C PRO A 225 -5.79 14.31 -5.99
N TYR A 226 -6.97 14.66 -6.52
CA TYR A 226 -7.67 15.91 -6.23
C TYR A 226 -8.54 15.84 -4.96
N ILE A 227 -8.97 14.63 -4.55
CA ILE A 227 -9.74 14.42 -3.32
C ILE A 227 -8.87 14.07 -2.10
N LEU A 228 -7.55 13.95 -2.29
CA LEU A 228 -6.60 13.54 -1.26
C LEU A 228 -5.73 14.71 -0.76
N PRO A 229 -5.31 14.74 0.51
CA PRO A 229 -4.47 15.82 1.03
C PRO A 229 -3.05 15.70 0.48
N CYS A 230 -2.65 16.62 -0.40
CA CYS A 230 -1.26 16.73 -0.81
C CYS A 230 -0.38 17.25 0.35
N ALA A 231 0.59 16.43 0.78
CA ALA A 231 1.50 16.72 1.87
C ALA A 231 2.64 17.68 1.47
N VAL A 232 3.27 18.33 2.45
CA VAL A 232 4.54 19.03 2.24
C VAL A 232 5.66 18.01 2.40
N LEU A 233 6.34 17.70 1.31
CA LEU A 233 7.48 16.80 1.27
C LEU A 233 8.75 17.50 1.76
N THR A 234 9.70 16.71 2.27
CA THR A 234 11.05 17.18 2.59
C THR A 234 12.00 16.57 1.56
N LEU A 235 12.75 17.43 0.88
CA LEU A 235 13.71 17.05 -0.16
C LEU A 235 15.05 16.60 0.47
N SER A 236 15.93 16.02 -0.34
CA SER A 236 17.25 15.52 0.09
C SER A 236 18.17 16.61 0.65
N ASP A 237 18.03 17.85 0.17
CA ASP A 237 18.70 19.07 0.65
C ASP A 237 18.08 19.66 1.93
N LYS A 238 17.06 18.98 2.50
CA LYS A 238 16.18 19.43 3.61
C LYS A 238 15.18 20.54 3.24
N GLY A 239 15.14 20.96 1.98
CA GLY A 239 14.15 21.87 1.43
C GLY A 239 12.72 21.34 1.60
N LYS A 240 11.74 22.26 1.54
CA LYS A 240 10.32 21.93 1.66
C LYS A 240 9.61 22.21 0.34
N TRP A 241 8.98 21.19 -0.23
CA TRP A 241 8.19 21.31 -1.45
C TRP A 241 6.81 20.69 -1.23
N LYS A 242 5.78 21.38 -1.70
CA LYS A 242 4.43 20.83 -1.81
C LYS A 242 4.13 20.62 -3.30
N PRO A 243 3.94 19.38 -3.77
CA PRO A 243 3.46 19.15 -5.12
C PRO A 243 2.14 19.90 -5.38
N SER A 244 1.99 20.46 -6.57
CA SER A 244 0.70 20.86 -7.11
C SER A 244 -0.17 19.62 -7.39
N TYR A 245 -1.49 19.79 -7.52
CA TYR A 245 -2.37 18.70 -7.96
C TYR A 245 -1.96 18.15 -9.35
N ILE A 246 -1.36 18.99 -10.21
CA ILE A 246 -0.87 18.57 -11.53
C ILE A 246 0.41 17.72 -11.40
N GLU A 247 1.37 18.08 -10.54
CA GLU A 247 2.55 17.25 -10.25
C GLU A 247 2.16 15.92 -9.59
N ASN A 248 1.26 15.95 -8.59
CA ASN A 248 0.72 14.76 -7.93
C ASN A 248 0.03 13.82 -8.94
N ARG A 249 -0.90 14.34 -9.75
CA ARG A 249 -1.55 13.57 -10.83
C ARG A 249 -0.55 13.01 -11.83
N ASN A 250 0.39 13.82 -12.31
CA ASN A 250 1.40 13.39 -13.28
C ASN A 250 2.38 12.35 -12.71
N SER A 251 2.50 12.21 -11.39
CA SER A 251 3.29 11.14 -10.73
C SER A 251 2.47 9.86 -10.48
N PHE A 252 1.15 9.90 -10.72
CA PHE A 252 0.23 8.77 -10.57
C PHE A 252 -0.15 8.18 -11.93
N VAL A 253 -0.75 9.02 -12.79
CA VAL A 253 -1.13 8.72 -14.18
C VAL A 253 -0.64 9.88 -15.05
N TYR A 254 0.45 9.65 -15.76
CA TYR A 254 1.06 10.66 -16.62
C TYR A 254 0.39 10.67 -18.00
N TRP A 255 -0.26 11.78 -18.35
CA TRP A 255 -0.87 11.93 -19.68
C TRP A 255 0.10 12.60 -20.66
N VAL A 256 0.29 11.96 -21.82
CA VAL A 256 1.11 12.43 -22.94
C VAL A 256 0.23 12.60 -24.18
N GLN A 257 0.35 13.73 -24.89
CA GLN A 257 -0.51 14.04 -26.04
C GLN A 257 -0.19 13.27 -27.33
N SER A 258 1.04 12.80 -27.49
CA SER A 258 1.53 12.16 -28.71
C SER A 258 2.52 11.04 -28.40
N ILE A 259 2.39 9.90 -29.09
CA ILE A 259 3.28 8.74 -28.95
C ILE A 259 4.74 9.09 -29.31
N ILE A 260 4.93 10.06 -30.21
CA ILE A 260 6.25 10.56 -30.64
C ILE A 260 7.02 11.20 -29.47
N ASP A 261 6.30 11.84 -28.54
CA ASP A 261 6.90 12.50 -27.38
C ASP A 261 7.04 11.57 -26.16
N LEU A 262 6.59 10.32 -26.23
CA LEU A 262 6.41 9.44 -25.08
C LEU A 262 7.71 9.25 -24.29
N GLN A 263 8.75 8.74 -24.96
CA GLN A 263 10.03 8.45 -24.31
C GLN A 263 10.72 9.72 -23.80
N SER A 264 10.67 10.83 -24.54
CA SER A 264 11.32 12.09 -24.15
C SER A 264 10.62 12.75 -22.95
N LYS A 265 9.28 12.76 -22.91
CA LYS A 265 8.50 13.30 -21.79
C LYS A 265 8.59 12.42 -20.54
N VAL A 266 8.54 11.09 -20.67
CA VAL A 266 8.70 10.17 -19.54
C VAL A 266 10.11 10.24 -18.96
N LYS A 267 11.15 10.30 -19.81
CA LYS A 267 12.53 10.53 -19.36
C LYS A 267 12.66 11.86 -18.64
N ALA A 268 12.15 12.97 -19.21
CA ALA A 268 12.21 14.29 -18.59
C ALA A 268 11.45 14.34 -17.24
N HIS A 269 10.33 13.64 -17.10
CA HIS A 269 9.61 13.50 -15.83
C HIS A 269 10.48 12.80 -14.77
N HIS A 270 11.04 11.64 -15.09
CA HIS A 270 11.92 10.90 -14.16
C HIS A 270 13.20 11.65 -13.82
N THR A 271 13.87 12.26 -14.81
CA THR A 271 15.05 13.13 -14.64
C THR A 271 14.74 14.31 -13.70
N SER A 272 13.60 14.97 -13.86
CA SER A 272 13.18 16.06 -12.97
C SER A 272 13.01 15.58 -11.51
N ARG A 273 12.41 14.40 -11.30
CA ARG A 273 12.27 13.80 -9.96
C ARG A 273 13.63 13.45 -9.34
N SER A 274 14.55 12.84 -10.10
CA SER A 274 15.87 12.48 -9.57
C SER A 274 16.77 13.69 -9.33
N GLU A 275 16.91 14.59 -10.31
CA GLU A 275 17.90 15.68 -10.26
C GLU A 275 17.40 16.91 -9.51
N THR A 276 16.10 17.26 -9.65
CA THR A 276 15.54 18.48 -9.03
C THR A 276 14.93 18.23 -7.65
N ARG A 277 14.58 16.98 -7.31
CA ARG A 277 13.95 16.62 -6.01
C ARG A 277 14.77 15.62 -5.18
N GLY A 278 15.77 14.96 -5.75
CA GLY A 278 16.50 13.87 -5.08
C GLY A 278 15.66 12.61 -4.87
N MET A 279 14.61 12.41 -5.67
CA MET A 279 13.63 11.34 -5.49
C MET A 279 13.85 10.20 -6.49
N PRO A 280 13.81 8.93 -6.06
CA PRO A 280 14.08 7.80 -6.95
C PRO A 280 12.99 7.62 -8.02
N GLN A 281 13.37 7.00 -9.13
CA GLN A 281 12.40 6.52 -10.13
C GLN A 281 11.48 5.48 -9.50
N CYS A 282 10.19 5.59 -9.80
CA CYS A 282 9.11 4.73 -9.31
C CYS A 282 8.32 4.15 -10.49
N PRO A 283 7.60 3.02 -10.33
CA PRO A 283 6.60 2.59 -11.30
C PRO A 283 5.59 3.72 -11.58
N LEU A 284 5.34 3.99 -12.86
CA LEU A 284 4.47 5.07 -13.30
C LEU A 284 3.57 4.58 -14.44
N VAL A 285 2.25 4.80 -14.31
CA VAL A 285 1.29 4.61 -15.40
C VAL A 285 1.37 5.78 -16.36
N ILE A 286 1.45 5.50 -17.66
CA ILE A 286 1.42 6.50 -18.72
C ILE A 286 0.25 6.20 -19.65
N VAL A 287 -0.48 7.26 -20.03
CA VAL A 287 -1.58 7.20 -20.99
C VAL A 287 -1.31 8.18 -22.14
N VAL A 288 -1.54 7.74 -23.38
CA VAL A 288 -1.27 8.54 -24.58
C VAL A 288 -2.54 8.77 -25.37
N GLY A 289 -2.76 10.02 -25.80
CA GLY A 289 -3.85 10.43 -26.67
C GLY A 289 -3.96 11.96 -26.75
N PRO A 290 -4.47 12.55 -27.85
CA PRO A 290 -4.50 14.00 -28.04
C PRO A 290 -5.38 14.74 -27.02
N ASP A 291 -6.37 14.04 -26.47
CA ASP A 291 -7.26 14.48 -25.39
C ASP A 291 -7.74 13.25 -24.57
N LEU A 292 -8.38 13.49 -23.41
CA LEU A 292 -8.78 12.43 -22.48
C LEU A 292 -9.98 11.59 -22.96
N SER A 293 -10.65 11.96 -24.05
CA SER A 293 -11.68 11.14 -24.71
C SER A 293 -11.13 10.22 -25.80
N LYS A 294 -9.83 10.35 -26.12
CA LYS A 294 -9.16 9.65 -27.24
C LYS A 294 -7.82 9.05 -26.81
N LEU A 295 -7.76 8.51 -25.59
CA LEU A 295 -6.61 7.73 -25.14
C LEU A 295 -6.54 6.42 -25.92
N ASN A 296 -5.35 6.07 -26.42
CA ASN A 296 -5.14 4.97 -27.37
C ASN A 296 -3.90 4.11 -27.07
N THR A 297 -3.06 4.53 -26.13
CA THR A 297 -1.90 3.75 -25.67
C THR A 297 -1.85 3.80 -24.15
N PHE A 298 -1.73 2.64 -23.52
CA PHE A 298 -1.59 2.48 -22.07
C PHE A 298 -0.27 1.78 -21.77
N SER A 299 0.49 2.28 -20.81
CA SER A 299 1.85 1.82 -20.57
C SER A 299 2.29 1.97 -19.12
N VAL A 300 3.34 1.25 -18.74
CA VAL A 300 4.03 1.41 -17.46
C VAL A 300 5.52 1.56 -17.72
N SER A 301 6.13 2.62 -17.19
CA SER A 301 7.59 2.71 -17.06
C SER A 301 8.01 2.17 -15.71
N PHE A 302 8.98 1.26 -15.69
CA PHE A 302 9.59 0.71 -14.49
C PHE A 302 11.10 0.87 -14.63
N GLY A 303 11.67 1.88 -13.97
CA GLY A 303 13.07 2.26 -14.19
C GLY A 303 13.31 2.64 -15.66
N ASP A 304 14.24 1.95 -16.31
CA ASP A 304 14.50 2.03 -17.76
C ASP A 304 13.70 1.02 -18.61
N ALA A 305 12.97 0.08 -17.99
CA ALA A 305 12.05 -0.82 -18.68
C ALA A 305 10.71 -0.13 -19.00
N PHE A 306 10.06 -0.55 -20.10
CA PHE A 306 8.84 0.06 -20.59
C PHE A 306 7.90 -1.00 -21.19
N TYR A 307 6.68 -1.09 -20.68
CA TYR A 307 5.70 -2.10 -21.07
C TYR A 307 4.43 -1.43 -21.59
N GLN A 308 3.82 -1.98 -22.65
CA GLN A 308 2.58 -1.49 -23.25
C GLN A 308 1.44 -2.50 -23.03
N PHE A 309 0.22 -2.00 -22.81
CA PHE A 309 -0.94 -2.80 -22.44
C PHE A 309 -2.15 -2.52 -23.35
N PRO A 310 -3.02 -3.52 -23.57
CA PRO A 310 -4.24 -3.33 -24.39
C PRO A 310 -5.30 -2.47 -23.70
N THR A 311 -5.28 -2.40 -22.36
CA THR A 311 -6.25 -1.64 -21.55
C THR A 311 -5.55 -0.81 -20.47
N PHE A 312 -6.20 0.28 -20.07
CA PHE A 312 -5.76 1.16 -18.99
C PHE A 312 -5.71 0.39 -17.65
N LEU A 313 -6.75 -0.41 -17.34
CA LEU A 313 -6.78 -1.16 -16.09
C LEU A 313 -5.65 -2.18 -15.98
N LYS A 314 -5.19 -2.79 -17.10
CA LYS A 314 -4.04 -3.68 -17.03
C LYS A 314 -2.72 -2.94 -16.77
N ALA A 315 -2.56 -1.71 -17.29
CA ALA A 315 -1.44 -0.85 -16.93
C ALA A 315 -1.48 -0.44 -15.43
N LEU A 316 -2.67 -0.11 -14.91
CA LEU A 316 -2.85 0.25 -13.50
C LEU A 316 -2.57 -0.94 -12.55
N ASP A 317 -3.07 -2.13 -12.89
CA ASP A 317 -2.80 -3.41 -12.18
C ASP A 317 -1.31 -3.68 -12.08
N ILE A 318 -0.62 -3.75 -13.22
CA ILE A 318 0.81 -4.05 -13.28
C ILE A 318 1.65 -2.99 -12.55
N CYS A 319 1.31 -1.71 -12.70
CA CYS A 319 2.01 -0.64 -12.00
C CYS A 319 1.87 -0.77 -10.47
N TYR A 320 0.67 -1.09 -9.96
CA TYR A 320 0.47 -1.36 -8.54
C TYR A 320 1.25 -2.60 -8.08
N LYS A 321 1.17 -3.71 -8.85
CA LYS A 321 1.86 -4.96 -8.52
C LYS A 321 3.37 -4.75 -8.39
N PHE A 322 4.01 -4.00 -9.29
CA PHE A 322 5.43 -3.67 -9.16
C PHE A 322 5.80 -2.95 -7.85
N TYR A 323 4.95 -2.03 -7.36
CA TYR A 323 5.16 -1.42 -6.04
C TYR A 323 5.10 -2.46 -4.92
N LYS A 324 4.04 -3.28 -4.91
CA LYS A 324 3.75 -4.20 -3.80
C LYS A 324 4.71 -5.39 -3.76
N THR A 325 4.87 -6.09 -4.88
CA THR A 325 5.76 -7.26 -5.04
C THR A 325 7.17 -6.97 -4.58
N TYR A 326 7.78 -5.92 -5.14
CA TYR A 326 9.16 -5.57 -4.83
C TYR A 326 9.29 -4.64 -3.63
N SER A 327 8.19 -4.42 -2.88
CA SER A 327 8.14 -3.62 -1.67
C SER A 327 8.85 -2.26 -1.84
N LEU A 328 8.49 -1.57 -2.92
CA LEU A 328 8.96 -0.23 -3.27
C LEU A 328 8.06 0.82 -2.61
N PRO A 329 8.61 1.93 -2.10
CA PRO A 329 7.79 3.02 -1.58
C PRO A 329 6.98 3.66 -2.72
N PHE A 330 5.68 3.90 -2.50
CA PHE A 330 4.85 4.68 -3.43
C PHE A 330 5.48 6.06 -3.69
N ALA A 331 5.39 6.54 -4.94
CA ALA A 331 5.86 7.88 -5.31
C ALA A 331 5.25 8.93 -4.37
N ALA A 332 6.08 9.61 -3.56
CA ALA A 332 5.62 10.38 -2.41
C ALA A 332 4.71 11.57 -2.78
N GLU A 333 4.78 12.03 -4.03
CA GLU A 333 3.87 13.03 -4.60
C GLU A 333 2.41 12.57 -4.61
N CYS A 334 2.18 11.28 -4.88
CA CYS A 334 0.87 10.68 -5.10
C CYS A 334 0.60 9.43 -4.24
N ALA A 335 1.41 9.20 -3.21
CA ALA A 335 1.33 8.01 -2.35
C ALA A 335 -0.06 7.80 -1.72
N GLY A 336 -0.85 8.86 -1.54
CA GLY A 336 -2.24 8.72 -1.12
C GLY A 336 -3.14 8.00 -2.13
N SER A 337 -2.93 8.21 -3.44
CA SER A 337 -3.72 7.56 -4.51
C SER A 337 -3.42 6.06 -4.56
N TRP A 338 -2.13 5.71 -4.47
CA TRP A 338 -1.72 4.31 -4.37
C TRP A 338 -2.15 3.64 -3.06
N ASN A 339 -2.09 4.35 -1.92
CA ASN A 339 -2.57 3.81 -0.64
C ASN A 339 -4.11 3.64 -0.61
N LEU A 340 -4.87 4.48 -1.33
CA LEU A 340 -6.31 4.29 -1.52
C LEU A 340 -6.61 2.98 -2.28
N ILE A 341 -5.89 2.70 -3.36
CA ILE A 341 -5.99 1.45 -4.13
C ILE A 341 -5.53 0.24 -3.31
N ASN A 342 -4.38 0.36 -2.63
CA ASN A 342 -3.83 -0.64 -1.71
C ASN A 342 -4.85 -1.12 -0.68
N HIS A 343 -5.63 -0.18 -0.10
CA HIS A 343 -6.62 -0.49 0.92
C HIS A 343 -7.98 -0.92 0.35
N VAL A 344 -8.59 -0.11 -0.51
CA VAL A 344 -10.01 -0.29 -0.89
C VAL A 344 -10.20 -1.38 -1.95
N ILE A 345 -9.18 -1.64 -2.78
CA ILE A 345 -9.25 -2.61 -3.87
C ILE A 345 -8.50 -3.89 -3.49
N TYR A 346 -7.23 -3.76 -3.11
CA TYR A 346 -6.38 -4.90 -2.77
C TYR A 346 -6.45 -5.32 -1.29
N GLU A 347 -7.25 -4.66 -0.45
CA GLU A 347 -7.53 -5.06 0.95
C GLU A 347 -6.26 -5.32 1.77
N PHE A 348 -5.29 -4.42 1.67
CA PHE A 348 -4.15 -4.37 2.57
C PHE A 348 -4.34 -3.29 3.66
N PRO A 349 -3.59 -3.34 4.78
CA PRO A 349 -3.57 -2.29 5.78
C PRO A 349 -3.23 -0.90 5.21
N VAL A 350 -3.91 0.13 5.73
CA VAL A 350 -3.71 1.53 5.29
C VAL A 350 -2.36 2.07 5.74
N GLU A 351 -1.49 2.42 4.80
CA GLU A 351 -0.20 3.07 5.08
C GLU A 351 -0.40 4.48 5.68
N SER A 352 0.69 5.10 6.16
CA SER A 352 0.65 6.42 6.81
C SER A 352 0.18 7.55 5.88
N SER A 353 0.47 7.46 4.58
CA SER A 353 0.14 8.52 3.61
C SER A 353 -1.38 8.70 3.46
N CYS A 354 -1.89 9.90 3.76
CA CYS A 354 -3.30 10.25 3.70
C CYS A 354 -4.27 9.40 4.55
N ARG A 355 -3.78 8.56 5.49
CA ARG A 355 -4.56 7.53 6.23
C ARG A 355 -5.96 7.95 6.67
N ALA A 356 -6.10 9.08 7.37
CA ALA A 356 -7.39 9.55 7.88
C ALA A 356 -8.41 9.91 6.78
N LYS A 357 -7.96 10.38 5.61
CA LYS A 357 -8.87 10.62 4.46
C LYS A 357 -9.19 9.33 3.72
N ILE A 358 -8.26 8.37 3.66
CA ILE A 358 -8.49 7.05 3.05
C ILE A 358 -9.52 6.27 3.88
N LEU A 359 -9.39 6.20 5.20
CA LEU A 359 -10.41 5.62 6.09
C LEU A 359 -11.77 6.35 5.94
N SER A 360 -11.77 7.69 5.89
CA SER A 360 -12.99 8.47 5.61
C SER A 360 -13.60 8.24 4.22
N ILE A 361 -12.86 7.71 3.25
CA ILE A 361 -13.40 7.29 1.94
C ILE A 361 -13.89 5.85 2.04
N SER A 362 -13.09 4.95 2.62
CA SER A 362 -13.40 3.53 2.84
C SER A 362 -14.76 3.36 3.52
N ASN A 363 -14.96 4.01 4.69
CA ASN A 363 -16.23 3.96 5.43
C ASN A 363 -17.45 4.51 4.63
N VAL A 364 -17.23 5.36 3.63
CA VAL A 364 -18.29 5.90 2.75
C VAL A 364 -18.57 4.99 1.55
N ILE A 365 -17.63 4.13 1.18
CA ILE A 365 -17.79 3.08 0.16
C ILE A 365 -18.46 1.85 0.80
N SER A 366 -17.93 1.36 1.92
CA SER A 366 -18.46 0.20 2.67
C SER A 366 -19.83 0.41 3.33
N SER A 367 -20.39 1.63 3.25
CA SER A 367 -21.78 1.94 3.66
C SER A 367 -22.72 2.14 2.46
N ARG A 368 -22.28 1.73 1.26
CA ARG A 368 -23.02 1.80 -0.02
C ARG A 368 -23.02 0.49 -0.80
N SER A 369 -22.01 -0.36 -0.55
CA SER A 369 -22.01 -1.80 -0.85
C SER A 369 -22.98 -2.55 0.05
#